data_AF-R7BDC5-F1
#
_entry.id   AF-R7BDC5-F1
#
_cell.length_a   1.000
_cell.length_b   1.000
_cell.length_c   1.000
_cell.angle_alpha   90.00
_cell.angle_beta   90.00
_cell.angle_gamma   90.00
#
_symmetry.space_group_name_H-M   'P 1'
#
loop_
_entity.id
_entity.type
_entity.pdbx_description
1 polymer ?
#
loop_
_entity_poly.entity_id
_entity_poly.type
_entity_poly.pdbx_seq_one_letter_code
_entity_poly.pdbx_strand_id
1 'polypeptide(L)'
;MNKANEQIIDIMNACKMAIYCKKGNFYPDKDFGSQIRLSKNINEMLSFVRSAVSNLDGVYVKSLDFDDTVLKVNVLINDEERQVKIEL
;
A
#
# COMPACT_ATOMS: atom_id res chain seq x y z
N MET A 1 -7.29 9.41 21.43
CA MET A 1 -8.00 9.19 20.15
C MET A 1 -9.04 8.10 20.37
N ASN A 2 -10.05 7.95 19.50
CA ASN A 2 -10.95 6.80 19.56
C ASN A 2 -10.20 5.56 19.01
N LYS A 3 -10.38 4.39 19.63
CA LYS A 3 -9.72 3.11 19.28
C LYS A 3 -9.86 2.72 17.80
N ALA A 4 -11.00 3.03 17.19
CA ALA A 4 -11.22 2.80 15.75
C ALA A 4 -10.27 3.64 14.86
N ASN A 5 -9.98 4.88 15.24
CA ASN A 5 -9.07 5.74 14.50
C ASN A 5 -7.61 5.27 14.62
N GLU A 6 -7.23 4.72 15.78
CA GLU A 6 -5.90 4.11 15.97
C GLU A 6 -5.71 2.90 15.07
N GLN A 7 -6.72 2.01 15.00
CA GLN A 7 -6.68 0.85 14.10
C GLN A 7 -6.57 1.25 12.62
N ILE A 8 -7.29 2.27 12.17
CA ILE A 8 -7.20 2.76 10.79
C ILE A 8 -5.79 3.28 10.50
N ILE A 9 -5.18 4.03 11.43
CA ILE A 9 -3.82 4.54 11.28
C ILE A 9 -2.81 3.39 11.18
N ASP A 10 -2.97 2.35 12.00
CA ASP A 10 -2.11 1.16 11.96
C ASP A 10 -2.21 0.43 10.61
N ILE A 11 -3.44 0.27 10.09
CA ILE A 11 -3.67 -0.33 8.76
C ILE A 11 -3.04 0.53 7.66
N MET A 12 -3.17 1.85 7.72
CA MET A 12 -2.55 2.77 6.76
C MET A 12 -1.02 2.68 6.80
N ASN A 13 -0.43 2.57 8.00
CA ASN A 13 1.01 2.37 8.17
C ASN A 13 1.46 1.01 7.62
N ALA A 14 0.69 -0.06 7.85
CA ALA A 14 0.96 -1.37 7.28
C ALA A 14 0.91 -1.35 5.75
N CYS A 15 -0.08 -0.67 5.15
CA CYS A 15 -0.15 -0.46 3.70
C CYS A 15 1.10 0.25 3.19
N LYS A 16 1.49 1.36 3.83
CA LYS A 16 2.68 2.12 3.46
C LYS A 16 3.94 1.26 3.49
N MET A 17 4.10 0.46 4.55
CA MET A 17 5.24 -0.45 4.71
C MET A 17 5.26 -1.56 3.65
N ALA A 18 4.13 -2.23 3.42
CA ALA A 18 4.02 -3.30 2.43
C ALA A 18 4.32 -2.81 1.01
N ILE A 19 3.89 -1.59 0.68
CA ILE A 19 4.12 -1.04 -0.66
C ILE A 19 5.54 -0.48 -0.80
N TYR A 20 6.08 0.21 0.21
CA TYR A 20 7.40 0.82 0.14
C TYR A 20 8.54 -0.22 0.20
N CYS A 21 8.39 -1.25 1.03
CA CYS A 21 9.41 -2.28 1.20
C CYS A 21 9.65 -3.01 -0.13
N LYS A 22 10.91 -3.12 -0.56
CA LYS A 22 11.26 -3.89 -1.75
C LYS A 22 11.03 -5.38 -1.47
N LYS A 23 10.22 -6.03 -2.31
CA LYS A 23 9.97 -7.47 -2.21
C LYS A 23 11.29 -8.26 -2.18
N GLY A 24 11.44 -9.19 -1.24
CA GLY A 24 12.65 -9.98 -1.00
C GLY A 24 13.63 -9.38 0.03
N ASN A 25 13.46 -8.12 0.44
CA ASN A 25 14.35 -7.48 1.41
C ASN A 25 13.92 -7.68 2.86
N PHE A 26 12.65 -7.96 3.13
CA PHE A 26 12.18 -8.21 4.48
C PHE A 26 12.61 -9.61 4.93
N TYR A 27 12.95 -9.75 6.22
CA TYR A 27 13.24 -11.02 6.87
C TYR A 27 12.35 -11.10 8.11
N PRO A 28 11.68 -12.23 8.38
CA PRO A 28 11.88 -13.55 7.77
C PRO A 28 11.11 -13.78 6.45
N ASP A 29 10.15 -12.93 6.10
CA ASP A 29 9.28 -13.13 4.94
C ASP A 29 9.84 -12.47 3.67
N LYS A 30 10.33 -13.30 2.75
CA LYS A 30 10.83 -12.87 1.43
C LYS A 30 9.74 -12.47 0.46
N ASP A 31 8.50 -12.88 0.71
CA ASP A 31 7.37 -12.51 -0.12
C ASP A 31 6.75 -11.16 0.25
N PHE A 32 7.06 -10.63 1.45
CA PHE A 32 6.65 -9.31 1.88
C PHE A 32 7.30 -8.20 1.05
N GLY A 33 6.51 -7.15 0.79
CA GLY A 33 6.94 -5.97 0.04
C GLY A 33 6.30 -5.90 -1.35
N SER A 34 6.72 -4.92 -2.13
CA SER A 34 6.27 -4.73 -3.51
C SER A 34 7.41 -4.68 -4.51
N GLN A 35 7.06 -4.90 -5.77
CA GLN A 35 7.93 -4.70 -6.93
C GLN A 35 7.62 -3.38 -7.64
N ILE A 36 6.97 -2.43 -6.96
CA ILE A 36 6.44 -1.22 -7.59
C ILE A 36 7.48 -0.39 -8.34
N ARG A 37 8.74 -0.46 -7.92
CA ARG A 37 9.89 0.26 -8.50
C ARG A 37 10.38 -0.33 -9.83
N LEU A 38 9.84 -1.48 -10.25
CA LEU A 38 10.19 -2.13 -11.52
C LEU A 38 9.41 -1.58 -12.71
N SER A 39 8.30 -0.86 -12.47
CA SER A 39 7.45 -0.34 -13.53
C SER A 39 7.19 1.15 -13.39
N LYS A 40 7.02 1.81 -14.54
CA LYS A 40 6.45 3.17 -14.64
C LYS A 40 5.03 3.15 -15.20
N ASN A 41 4.50 1.97 -15.54
CA ASN A 41 3.14 1.82 -16.04
C ASN A 41 2.17 1.73 -14.85
N ILE A 42 1.21 2.66 -14.80
CA ILE A 42 0.30 2.78 -13.65
C ILE A 42 -0.56 1.52 -13.42
N ASN A 43 -0.92 0.77 -14.47
CA ASN A 43 -1.72 -0.45 -14.36
C ASN A 43 -0.90 -1.61 -13.78
N GLU A 44 0.37 -1.71 -14.18
CA GLU A 44 1.30 -2.68 -13.63
C GLU A 44 1.65 -2.34 -12.17
N MET A 45 1.91 -1.07 -11.88
CA MET A 45 2.09 -0.58 -10.51
C MET A 45 0.88 -0.88 -9.63
N LEU A 46 -0.35 -0.69 -10.14
CA LEU A 46 -1.58 -1.02 -9.42
C LEU A 46 -1.65 -2.51 -9.07
N SER A 47 -1.22 -3.37 -9.98
CA SER A 47 -1.16 -4.81 -9.75
C SER A 47 -0.14 -5.17 -8.66
N PHE A 48 1.05 -4.54 -8.68
CA PHE A 48 2.05 -4.73 -7.62
C PHE A 48 1.57 -4.22 -6.26
N VAL A 49 0.90 -3.07 -6.21
CA VAL A 49 0.35 -2.52 -4.97
C VAL A 49 -0.73 -3.44 -4.40
N ARG A 50 -1.66 -3.90 -5.23
CA ARG A 50 -2.70 -4.86 -4.82
C ARG A 50 -2.11 -6.15 -4.27
N SER A 51 -1.09 -6.68 -4.93
CA SER A 51 -0.40 -7.87 -4.44
C SER A 51 0.28 -7.63 -3.10
N ALA A 52 0.95 -6.48 -2.91
CA ALA A 52 1.69 -6.18 -1.69
C ALA A 52 0.79 -6.07 -0.46
N VAL A 53 -0.43 -5.55 -0.60
CA VAL A 53 -1.38 -5.40 0.51
C VAL A 53 -2.40 -6.55 0.61
N SER A 54 -2.30 -7.59 -0.23
CA SER A 54 -3.30 -8.66 -0.33
C SER A 54 -3.51 -9.45 0.97
N ASN A 55 -2.53 -9.46 1.87
CA ASN A 55 -2.60 -10.12 3.18
C ASN A 55 -3.11 -9.19 4.30
N LEU A 56 -3.40 -7.91 4.01
CA LEU A 56 -3.96 -6.98 4.98
C LEU A 56 -5.49 -7.07 4.97
N ASP A 57 -6.05 -7.49 6.10
CA ASP A 57 -7.50 -7.63 6.25
C ASP A 57 -8.21 -6.26 6.16
N GLY A 58 -9.37 -6.26 5.53
CA GLY A 58 -10.20 -5.06 5.35
C GLY A 58 -9.62 -4.00 4.41
N VAL A 59 -8.53 -4.27 3.67
CA VAL A 59 -7.91 -3.32 2.72
C VAL A 59 -8.26 -3.67 1.28
N TYR A 60 -8.81 -2.69 0.55
CA TYR A 60 -9.03 -2.80 -0.89
C TYR A 60 -8.43 -1.61 -1.64
N VAL A 61 -7.58 -1.87 -2.64
CA VAL A 61 -6.93 -0.82 -3.44
C VAL A 61 -7.76 -0.49 -4.68
N LYS A 62 -8.33 0.72 -4.71
CA LYS A 62 -9.21 1.20 -5.78
C LYS A 62 -8.41 1.69 -6.98
N SER A 63 -7.47 2.61 -6.75
CA SER A 63 -6.72 3.26 -7.81
C SER A 63 -5.39 3.83 -7.30
N LEU A 64 -4.53 4.17 -8.25
CA LEU A 64 -3.30 4.90 -8.03
C LEU A 64 -3.37 6.24 -8.75
N ASP A 65 -2.74 7.25 -8.15
CA ASP A 65 -2.39 8.51 -8.78
C ASP A 65 -0.91 8.79 -8.48
N PHE A 66 -0.18 9.37 -9.42
CA PHE A 66 1.27 9.54 -9.32
C PHE A 66 1.66 10.97 -9.67
N ASP A 67 2.28 11.63 -8.71
CA ASP A 67 2.68 13.03 -8.76
C ASP A 67 4.21 13.09 -8.63
N ASP A 68 4.90 12.81 -9.74
CA ASP A 68 6.36 12.70 -9.99
C ASP A 68 7.19 11.88 -8.98
N THR A 69 7.12 12.22 -7.70
CA THR A 69 7.83 11.60 -6.58
C THR A 69 6.89 10.93 -5.57
N VAL A 70 5.61 11.29 -5.57
CA VAL A 70 4.62 10.80 -4.61
C VAL A 70 3.57 9.95 -5.29
N LEU A 71 3.53 8.67 -4.91
CA LEU A 71 2.43 7.79 -5.20
C LEU A 71 1.30 7.97 -4.18
N LYS A 72 0.12 8.30 -4.68
CA LYS A 72 -1.14 8.37 -3.94
C LYS A 72 -1.94 7.10 -4.21
N VAL A 73 -2.14 6.30 -3.17
CA VAL A 73 -2.87 5.03 -3.23
C VAL A 73 -4.24 5.23 -2.60
N ASN A 74 -5.29 5.17 -3.40
CA ASN A 74 -6.66 5.29 -2.89
C ASN A 74 -7.14 3.90 -2.44
N VAL A 75 -7.42 3.78 -1.15
CA VAL A 75 -7.79 2.51 -0.50
C VAL A 75 -9.14 2.65 0.18
N LEU A 76 -9.87 1.53 0.25
CA LEU A 76 -10.99 1.35 1.14
C LEU A 76 -10.46 0.57 2.35
N ILE A 77 -10.65 1.11 3.55
CA ILE A 77 -10.33 0.43 4.82
C ILE A 77 -11.63 0.34 5.61
N ASN A 78 -12.15 -0.87 5.83
CA ASN A 78 -13.43 -1.09 6.52
C ASN A 78 -14.56 -0.20 5.96
N ASP A 79 -14.73 -0.20 4.64
CA ASP A 79 -15.73 0.59 3.90
C ASP A 79 -15.54 2.12 3.92
N GLU A 80 -14.45 2.63 4.51
CA GLU A 80 -14.13 4.05 4.49
C GLU A 80 -13.01 4.37 3.49
N GLU A 81 -13.22 5.39 2.65
CA GLU A 81 -12.20 5.83 1.71
C GLU A 81 -11.05 6.55 2.42
N ARG A 82 -9.83 6.13 2.11
CA ARG A 82 -8.58 6.69 2.64
C ARG A 82 -7.56 6.81 1.51
N GLN A 83 -6.53 7.61 1.76
CA GLN A 83 -5.41 7.76 0.83
C GLN A 83 -4.09 7.53 1.57
N VAL A 84 -3.29 6.60 1.06
CA VAL A 84 -1.92 6.34 1.53
C VAL A 84 -0.96 7.01 0.56
N LYS A 85 0.00 7.79 1.09
CA LYS A 85 1.01 8.49 0.30
C LYS A 85 2.39 7.85 0.51
N ILE A 86 3.07 7.61 -0.60
CA ILE A 86 4.36 6.91 -0.62
C ILE A 86 5.32 7.70 -1.49
N GLU A 87 6.45 8.07 -0.92
CA GLU A 87 7.57 8.67 -1.66
C GLU A 87 8.35 7.53 -2.31
N LEU A 88 8.34 7.49 -3.64
CA LEU A 88 9.08 6.50 -4.43
C LEU A 88 10.46 7.04 -4.77
#